data_AF-K1XTV4-F1
#
_entry.id   AF-K1XTV4-F1
#
_cell.length_a   1.000
_cell.length_b   1.000
_cell.length_c   1.000
_cell.angle_alpha   90.00
_cell.angle_beta   90.00
_cell.angle_gamma   90.00
#
_symmetry.space_group_name_H-M   'P 1'
#
loop_
_entity.id
_entity.type
_entity.pdbx_description
1 polymer ?
#
loop_
_entity_poly.entity_id
_entity_poly.type
_entity_poly.pdbx_seq_one_letter_code
_entity_poly.pdbx_strand_id
1 'polypeptide(L)'
;MFKFPLIKGKQVCYPRNPSVCPICKKKAKSNVILNTGALLADRKNNTAVMSEDLDGFFSIILHDHPKDNHAFLHVADSVHNGQCEFYFCSTKCLRKFFNICVDEFEKKIRLNDKALSATINKIDYTKVHKHSSQHRAEISKSFKCGCYYCLAIFEPEIIKEWIDTNTTGIGQTAVCPKCGIDSVIGSKSGYPIIEKFLKKMYNQWFKKCISAEKLKEKYLKKHSKS
;
A
#
# COMPACT_ATOMS: atom_id res chain seq x y z
N MET A 1 10.79 -0.82 -22.75
CA MET A 1 9.74 -0.83 -21.69
C MET A 1 8.64 0.11 -22.14
N PHE A 2 7.38 -0.31 -22.11
CA PHE A 2 6.29 0.54 -22.60
C PHE A 2 6.05 1.71 -21.64
N LYS A 3 5.66 2.87 -22.18
CA LYS A 3 5.14 3.98 -21.38
C LYS A 3 3.63 3.85 -21.36
N PHE A 4 3.08 3.51 -20.21
CA PHE A 4 1.63 3.43 -19.98
C PHE A 4 1.06 4.82 -19.67
N PRO A 5 -0.21 5.09 -20.00
CA PRO A 5 -1.12 4.23 -20.78
C PRO A 5 -0.69 4.10 -22.25
N LEU A 6 -0.95 2.95 -22.86
CA LEU A 6 -0.64 2.68 -24.27
C LEU A 6 -1.55 3.46 -25.22
N ILE A 7 -2.80 3.70 -24.79
CA ILE A 7 -3.81 4.48 -25.52
C ILE A 7 -4.32 5.54 -24.56
N LYS A 8 -4.32 6.81 -24.98
CA LYS A 8 -4.87 7.93 -24.21
C LYS A 8 -5.51 8.98 -25.10
N GLY A 9 -6.76 9.37 -24.82
CA GLY A 9 -7.45 10.47 -25.51
C GLY A 9 -7.58 10.25 -27.01
N LYS A 10 -7.88 9.01 -27.42
CA LYS A 10 -8.02 8.65 -28.83
C LYS A 10 -9.48 8.34 -29.13
N GLN A 11 -9.96 8.82 -30.27
CA GLN A 11 -11.33 8.61 -30.76
C GLN A 11 -11.62 7.19 -31.28
N VAL A 12 -10.62 6.30 -31.26
CA VAL A 12 -10.61 5.11 -32.11
C VAL A 12 -10.12 3.88 -31.36
N CYS A 13 -10.86 2.77 -31.51
CA CYS A 13 -10.44 1.43 -31.12
C CYS A 13 -9.18 1.04 -31.92
N TYR A 14 -8.06 0.77 -31.24
CA TYR A 14 -6.79 0.51 -31.91
C TYR A 14 -6.73 -0.92 -32.49
N PRO A 15 -6.40 -1.11 -33.79
CA PRO A 15 -6.51 -0.08 -34.82
C PRO A 15 -7.11 -0.57 -36.14
N ARG A 16 -7.45 0.43 -36.94
CA ARG A 16 -7.50 0.33 -38.41
C ARG A 16 -6.13 0.00 -38.99
N ASN A 17 -6.20 -0.63 -40.16
CA ASN A 17 -5.16 -1.33 -40.90
C ASN A 17 -3.82 -0.55 -41.04
N PRO A 18 -2.65 -1.21 -40.85
CA PRO A 18 -2.51 -2.56 -40.30
C PRO A 18 -2.55 -2.55 -38.77
N SER A 19 -3.36 -3.45 -38.21
CA SER A 19 -3.31 -3.79 -36.78
C SER A 19 -1.94 -4.35 -36.44
N VAL A 20 -1.24 -3.70 -35.52
CA VAL A 20 0.11 -4.09 -35.12
C VAL A 20 0.07 -4.68 -33.72
N CYS A 21 0.66 -5.86 -33.56
CA CYS A 21 0.78 -6.50 -32.25
C CYS A 21 1.55 -5.59 -31.28
N PRO A 22 0.99 -5.24 -30.09
CA PRO A 22 1.64 -4.31 -29.18
C PRO A 22 3.00 -4.84 -28.68
N ILE A 23 3.19 -6.16 -28.67
CA ILE A 23 4.37 -6.85 -28.17
C ILE A 23 5.49 -7.00 -29.20
N CYS A 24 5.22 -7.61 -30.36
CA CYS A 24 6.26 -7.95 -31.33
C CYS A 24 6.32 -6.98 -32.52
N LYS A 25 5.40 -6.01 -32.59
CA LYS A 25 5.26 -5.03 -33.67
C LYS A 25 5.05 -5.60 -35.08
N LYS A 26 4.84 -6.91 -35.21
CA LYS A 26 4.39 -7.52 -36.47
C LYS A 26 2.94 -7.17 -36.76
N LYS A 27 2.57 -7.08 -38.04
CA LYS A 27 1.17 -7.03 -38.47
C LYS A 27 0.42 -8.19 -37.81
N ALA A 28 -0.54 -7.87 -36.97
CA ALA A 28 -1.43 -8.83 -36.37
C ALA A 28 -2.31 -9.38 -37.50
N LYS A 29 -1.99 -10.58 -37.99
CA LYS A 29 -2.91 -11.37 -38.84
C LYS A 29 -4.08 -11.97 -38.03
N SER A 30 -4.44 -11.31 -36.91
CA SER A 30 -5.50 -11.62 -35.94
C SER A 30 -5.69 -13.10 -35.60
N ASN A 31 -5.07 -13.56 -34.50
CA ASN A 31 -5.41 -14.84 -33.86
C ASN A 31 -6.04 -14.66 -32.47
N VAL A 32 -5.87 -13.48 -31.84
CA VAL A 32 -6.43 -13.17 -30.51
C VAL A 32 -6.68 -11.65 -30.41
N ILE A 33 -7.86 -11.28 -29.91
CA ILE A 33 -8.29 -9.90 -29.69
C ILE A 33 -8.66 -9.75 -28.21
N LEU A 34 -8.11 -8.73 -27.55
CA LEU A 34 -8.57 -8.30 -26.23
C LEU A 34 -9.43 -7.06 -26.42
N ASN A 35 -10.75 -7.21 -26.27
CA ASN A 35 -11.71 -6.12 -26.34
C ASN A 35 -12.04 -5.64 -24.91
N THR A 36 -12.07 -4.32 -24.71
CA THR A 36 -12.20 -3.66 -23.41
C THR A 36 -12.98 -2.35 -23.54
N GLY A 37 -13.57 -1.89 -22.44
CA GLY A 37 -14.37 -0.67 -22.38
C GLY A 37 -15.84 -0.95 -22.06
N ALA A 38 -16.73 -0.07 -22.51
CA ALA A 38 -18.16 -0.11 -22.28
C ALA A 38 -18.95 0.28 -23.55
N LEU A 39 -20.21 -0.17 -23.60
CA LEU A 39 -21.20 0.24 -24.60
C LEU A 39 -22.40 0.85 -23.89
N LEU A 40 -23.10 1.77 -24.54
CA LEU A 40 -24.36 2.31 -24.05
C LEU A 40 -25.47 1.32 -24.41
N ALA A 41 -26.07 0.71 -23.40
CA ALA A 41 -27.11 -0.29 -23.59
C ALA A 41 -28.50 0.35 -23.68
N ASP A 42 -29.22 0.06 -24.77
CA ASP A 42 -30.65 0.30 -24.89
C ASP A 42 -31.39 -1.01 -24.56
N ARG A 43 -31.88 -1.09 -23.32
CA ARG A 43 -32.57 -2.27 -22.82
C ARG A 43 -33.96 -2.45 -23.44
N LYS A 44 -34.59 -1.39 -23.92
CA LYS A 44 -35.92 -1.45 -24.53
C LYS A 44 -35.85 -2.13 -25.88
N ASN A 45 -34.84 -1.79 -26.68
CA ASN A 45 -34.63 -2.36 -28.01
C ASN A 45 -33.64 -3.53 -28.01
N ASN A 46 -33.09 -3.89 -26.84
CA ASN A 46 -32.07 -4.92 -26.68
C ASN A 46 -30.84 -4.70 -27.59
N THR A 47 -30.40 -3.45 -27.71
CA THR A 47 -29.23 -3.06 -28.49
C THR A 47 -28.17 -2.44 -27.59
N ALA A 48 -26.93 -2.37 -28.10
CA ALA A 48 -25.84 -1.67 -27.43
C ALA A 48 -25.00 -0.96 -28.50
N VAL A 49 -24.67 0.31 -28.24
CA VAL A 49 -23.95 1.16 -29.20
C VAL A 49 -22.72 1.78 -28.57
N MET A 50 -21.74 2.10 -29.42
CA MET A 50 -20.70 3.06 -29.07
C MET A 50 -21.36 4.44 -28.96
N SER A 51 -20.99 5.22 -27.96
CA SER A 51 -21.50 6.57 -27.76
C SER A 51 -20.37 7.53 -27.39
N GLU A 52 -20.41 8.75 -27.94
CA GLU A 52 -19.50 9.84 -27.55
C GLU A 52 -19.64 10.21 -26.06
N ASP A 53 -20.78 9.85 -25.44
CA ASP A 53 -21.01 10.00 -24.00
C ASP A 53 -20.25 8.99 -23.13
N LEU A 54 -19.50 8.07 -23.75
CA LEU A 54 -18.72 7.05 -23.05
C LEU A 54 -17.23 7.18 -23.34
N ASP A 55 -16.45 7.17 -22.26
CA ASP A 55 -15.02 6.92 -22.30
C ASP A 55 -14.74 5.45 -21.92
N GLY A 56 -14.09 4.74 -22.83
CA GLY A 56 -13.55 3.42 -22.62
C GLY A 56 -12.24 3.49 -21.85
N PHE A 57 -12.00 2.49 -21.01
CA PHE A 57 -10.73 2.30 -20.33
C PHE A 57 -10.39 0.82 -20.23
N PHE A 58 -9.11 0.54 -20.02
CA PHE A 58 -8.66 -0.77 -19.60
C PHE A 58 -7.64 -0.60 -18.49
N SER A 59 -8.01 -1.03 -17.29
CA SER A 59 -7.17 -0.96 -16.12
C SER A 59 -7.02 -2.35 -15.51
N ILE A 60 -5.79 -2.69 -15.14
CA ILE A 60 -5.49 -3.84 -14.29
C ILE A 60 -5.25 -3.32 -12.88
N ILE A 61 -5.95 -3.90 -11.91
CA ILE A 61 -5.93 -3.50 -10.51
C ILE A 61 -5.43 -4.69 -9.70
N LEU A 62 -4.38 -4.51 -8.90
CA LEU A 62 -4.10 -5.44 -7.80
C LEU A 62 -4.67 -4.83 -6.54
N HIS A 63 -5.43 -5.65 -5.83
CA HIS A 63 -5.99 -5.30 -4.55
C HIS A 63 -5.45 -6.25 -3.48
N ASP A 64 -4.82 -5.69 -2.45
CA ASP A 64 -4.37 -6.40 -1.25
C ASP A 64 -5.44 -6.17 -0.16
N HIS A 65 -6.46 -7.03 -0.14
CA HIS A 65 -7.58 -6.96 0.82
C HIS A 65 -7.12 -6.79 2.28
N PRO A 66 -6.13 -7.56 2.79
CA PRO A 66 -5.61 -7.38 4.15
C PRO A 66 -5.08 -5.98 4.49
N LYS A 67 -4.59 -5.22 3.51
CA LYS A 67 -3.98 -3.89 3.73
C LYS A 67 -4.77 -2.75 3.12
N ASP A 68 -5.91 -3.05 2.51
CA ASP A 68 -6.72 -2.14 1.68
C ASP A 68 -5.89 -1.36 0.64
N ASN A 69 -4.78 -1.97 0.20
CA ASN A 69 -3.87 -1.34 -0.73
C ASN A 69 -4.31 -1.64 -2.16
N HIS A 70 -4.28 -0.61 -2.98
CA HIS A 70 -4.60 -0.69 -4.39
C HIS A 70 -3.44 -0.11 -5.18
N ALA A 71 -3.07 -0.78 -6.26
CA ALA A 71 -2.32 -0.12 -7.31
C ALA A 71 -3.00 -0.34 -8.64
N PHE A 72 -2.83 0.66 -9.51
CA PHE A 72 -3.53 0.75 -10.78
C PHE A 72 -2.50 0.75 -11.91
N LEU A 73 -2.77 -0.06 -12.93
CA LEU A 73 -2.11 0.04 -14.23
C LEU A 73 -3.18 0.35 -15.28
N HIS A 74 -3.26 1.63 -15.66
CA HIS A 74 -4.05 2.07 -16.78
C HIS A 74 -3.34 1.68 -18.08
N VAL A 75 -3.88 0.69 -18.77
CA VAL A 75 -3.38 0.24 -20.08
C VAL A 75 -3.96 1.11 -21.18
N ALA A 76 -5.27 1.38 -21.12
CA ALA A 76 -5.97 2.36 -21.94
C ALA A 76 -6.77 3.30 -21.05
N ASP A 77 -6.81 4.56 -21.41
CA ASP A 77 -7.39 5.64 -20.60
C ASP A 77 -8.11 6.65 -21.52
N SER A 78 -9.27 7.14 -21.11
CA SER A 78 -10.10 8.09 -21.87
C SER A 78 -10.18 7.78 -23.37
N VAL A 79 -10.61 6.57 -23.73
CA VAL A 79 -10.82 6.18 -25.13
C VAL A 79 -12.22 6.60 -25.55
N HIS A 80 -12.35 7.61 -26.40
CA HIS A 80 -13.67 8.10 -26.79
C HIS A 80 -14.47 7.01 -27.52
N ASN A 81 -15.79 7.11 -27.45
CA ASN A 81 -16.75 6.13 -27.97
C ASN A 81 -16.79 4.79 -27.21
N GLY A 82 -16.21 4.75 -26.01
CA GLY A 82 -16.43 3.68 -25.04
C GLY A 82 -15.61 2.41 -25.23
N GLN A 83 -14.99 2.14 -26.38
CA GLN A 83 -14.30 0.85 -26.62
C GLN A 83 -12.84 0.99 -27.07
N CYS A 84 -12.00 0.05 -26.63
CA CYS A 84 -10.67 -0.19 -27.18
C CYS A 84 -10.36 -1.68 -27.34
N GLU A 85 -9.60 -1.99 -28.39
CA GLU A 85 -9.16 -3.35 -28.70
C GLU A 85 -7.63 -3.43 -28.75
N PHE A 86 -7.10 -4.60 -28.45
CA PHE A 86 -5.70 -4.94 -28.64
C PHE A 86 -5.58 -6.24 -29.44
N TYR A 87 -4.93 -6.15 -30.59
CA TYR A 87 -4.73 -7.29 -31.48
C TYR A 87 -3.39 -7.94 -31.24
N PHE A 88 -3.38 -9.26 -31.04
CA PHE A 88 -2.16 -10.03 -30.84
C PHE A 88 -1.95 -10.99 -32.00
N CYS A 89 -0.71 -11.11 -32.47
CA CYS A 89 -0.38 -12.07 -33.53
C CYS A 89 -0.42 -13.53 -33.05
N SER A 90 -0.42 -13.76 -31.73
CA SER A 90 -0.49 -15.09 -31.12
C SER A 90 -0.84 -15.01 -29.62
N THR A 91 -1.31 -16.12 -29.05
CA THR A 91 -1.49 -16.31 -27.60
C THR A 91 -0.18 -16.11 -26.82
N LYS A 92 0.98 -16.41 -27.42
CA LYS A 92 2.30 -16.12 -26.84
C LYS A 92 2.53 -14.62 -26.64
N CYS A 93 2.09 -13.79 -27.58
CA CYS A 93 2.17 -12.33 -27.42
C CYS A 93 1.17 -11.82 -26.39
N LEU A 94 -0.05 -12.37 -26.33
CA LEU A 94 -1.02 -12.03 -25.29
C LEU A 94 -0.45 -12.35 -23.88
N ARG A 95 0.10 -13.54 -23.70
CA ARG A 95 0.74 -13.93 -22.43
C ARG A 95 1.88 -12.98 -22.06
N LYS A 96 2.77 -12.69 -23.01
CA LYS A 96 3.88 -11.75 -22.77
C LYS A 96 3.39 -10.34 -22.41
N PHE A 97 2.27 -9.90 -22.98
CA PHE A 97 1.65 -8.63 -22.63
C PHE A 97 1.18 -8.57 -21.18
N PHE A 98 0.44 -9.58 -20.72
CA PHE A 98 0.02 -9.64 -19.33
C PHE A 98 1.20 -9.79 -18.37
N ASN A 99 2.22 -10.57 -18.72
CA ASN A 99 3.44 -10.64 -17.91
C ASN A 99 4.10 -9.27 -17.74
N ILE A 100 4.23 -8.47 -18.81
CA ILE A 100 4.76 -7.10 -18.70
C ILE A 100 3.87 -6.23 -17.81
N CYS A 101 2.54 -6.37 -17.89
CA CYS A 101 1.64 -5.64 -17.01
C CYS A 101 1.88 -5.98 -15.54
N VAL A 102 2.10 -7.26 -15.22
CA VAL A 102 2.43 -7.73 -13.87
C VAL A 102 3.82 -7.22 -13.45
N ASP A 103 4.83 -7.28 -14.33
CA ASP A 103 6.19 -6.80 -14.04
C ASP A 103 6.19 -5.29 -13.68
N GLU A 104 5.43 -4.48 -14.43
CA GLU A 104 5.24 -3.07 -14.11
C GLU A 104 4.55 -2.85 -12.76
N PHE A 105 3.63 -3.74 -12.40
CA PHE A 105 2.95 -3.69 -11.13
C PHE A 105 3.91 -3.93 -9.96
N GLU A 106 4.67 -5.01 -10.03
CA GLU A 106 5.69 -5.34 -9.04
C GLU A 106 6.71 -4.22 -8.91
N LYS A 107 7.12 -3.62 -10.04
CA LYS A 107 8.02 -2.46 -10.04
C LYS A 107 7.41 -1.28 -9.27
N LYS A 108 6.14 -0.94 -9.51
CA LYS A 108 5.45 0.13 -8.77
C LYS A 108 5.35 -0.18 -7.27
N ILE A 109 5.01 -1.41 -6.88
CA ILE A 109 5.00 -1.82 -5.47
C ILE A 109 6.38 -1.62 -4.83
N ARG A 110 7.45 -2.10 -5.49
CA ARG A 110 8.83 -1.98 -4.99
C ARG A 110 9.24 -0.51 -4.84
N LEU A 111 8.88 0.34 -5.81
CA LEU A 111 9.14 1.78 -5.74
C LEU A 111 8.39 2.44 -4.58
N ASN A 112 7.11 2.09 -4.37
CA ASN A 112 6.30 2.59 -3.27
C ASN A 112 6.86 2.16 -1.91
N ASP A 113 7.25 0.88 -1.73
CA ASP A 113 7.89 0.44 -0.48
C ASP A 113 9.24 1.13 -0.26
N LYS A 114 10.04 1.34 -1.32
CA LYS A 114 11.30 2.10 -1.21
C LYS A 114 11.07 3.55 -0.81
N ALA A 115 10.07 4.22 -1.39
CA ALA A 115 9.69 5.58 -1.03
C ALA A 115 9.19 5.64 0.42
N LEU A 116 8.30 4.73 0.82
CA LEU A 116 7.83 4.60 2.20
C LEU A 116 9.00 4.38 3.18
N SER A 117 9.94 3.49 2.84
CA SER A 117 11.14 3.25 3.63
C SER A 117 11.99 4.51 3.78
N ALA A 118 12.19 5.25 2.70
CA ALA A 118 12.98 6.48 2.71
C ALA A 118 12.33 7.54 3.61
N THR A 119 11.00 7.69 3.55
CA THR A 119 10.25 8.57 4.45
C THR A 119 10.40 8.13 5.91
N ILE A 120 10.18 6.85 6.22
CA ILE A 120 10.31 6.29 7.58
C ILE A 120 11.72 6.48 8.12
N ASN A 121 12.75 6.32 7.30
CA ASN A 121 14.14 6.47 7.71
C ASN A 121 14.53 7.93 8.01
N LYS A 122 13.76 8.92 7.52
CA LYS A 122 13.99 10.35 7.79
C LYS A 122 13.25 10.87 9.03
N ILE A 123 12.39 10.06 9.64
CA ILE A 123 11.64 10.45 10.84
C ILE A 123 12.60 10.66 12.02
N ASP A 124 12.40 11.76 12.74
CA ASP A 124 13.02 11.99 14.05
C ASP A 124 12.23 11.26 15.14
N TYR A 125 12.69 10.05 15.47
CA TYR A 125 12.04 9.18 16.46
C TYR A 125 12.11 9.70 17.90
N THR A 126 12.96 10.70 18.18
CA THR A 126 12.98 11.38 19.49
C THR A 126 11.76 12.27 19.65
N LYS A 127 11.30 12.91 18.56
CA LYS A 127 10.04 13.67 18.57
C LYS A 127 8.84 12.75 18.65
N VAL A 128 8.85 11.64 17.90
CA VAL A 128 7.81 10.62 17.95
C VAL A 128 7.57 10.11 19.37
N HIS A 129 8.64 9.83 20.12
CA HIS A 129 8.55 9.30 21.49
C HIS A 129 7.82 10.25 22.46
N LYS A 130 7.73 11.55 22.16
CA LYS A 130 6.94 12.48 22.98
C LYS A 130 5.44 12.22 22.90
N HIS A 131 4.98 11.49 21.87
CA HIS A 131 3.59 11.09 21.68
C HIS A 131 3.24 9.76 22.37
N SER A 132 4.15 9.16 23.15
CA SER A 132 3.88 7.94 23.90
C SER A 132 3.69 8.16 25.41
N SER A 133 3.64 9.40 25.88
CA SER A 133 3.27 9.73 27.26
C SER A 133 2.37 10.97 27.30
N GLN A 134 1.52 11.06 28.32
CA GLN A 134 0.57 12.16 28.51
C GLN A 134 -0.29 12.50 27.26
N HIS A 135 -0.71 11.47 26.54
CA HIS A 135 -1.22 11.56 25.17
C HIS A 135 -2.69 11.09 25.04
N ARG A 136 -3.43 11.01 26.15
CA ARG A 136 -4.82 10.54 26.18
C ARG A 136 -5.74 11.25 25.19
N ALA A 137 -5.62 12.57 25.06
CA ALA A 137 -6.43 13.35 24.12
C ALA A 137 -6.10 13.08 22.65
N GLU A 138 -4.89 12.60 22.35
CA GLU A 138 -4.47 12.22 21.01
C GLU A 138 -4.98 10.82 20.66
N ILE A 139 -4.85 9.86 21.59
CA ILE A 139 -5.35 8.50 21.43
C ILE A 139 -6.86 8.50 21.21
N SER A 140 -7.61 9.30 21.98
CA SER A 140 -9.08 9.35 21.85
C SER A 140 -9.56 9.88 20.50
N LYS A 141 -8.71 10.62 19.78
CA LYS A 141 -9.00 11.12 18.42
C LYS A 141 -8.43 10.20 17.34
N SER A 142 -7.63 9.21 17.72
CA SER A 142 -7.00 8.27 16.80
C SER A 142 -8.01 7.25 16.30
N PHE A 143 -7.74 6.69 15.13
CA PHE A 143 -8.52 5.58 14.56
C PHE A 143 -7.77 4.25 14.61
N LYS A 144 -6.48 4.30 14.96
CA LYS A 144 -5.65 3.14 15.26
C LYS A 144 -4.50 3.55 16.17
N CYS A 145 -4.07 2.61 16.98
CA CYS A 145 -2.90 2.72 17.85
C CYS A 145 -1.92 1.60 17.53
N GLY A 146 -0.65 1.84 17.84
CA GLY A 146 0.40 0.84 17.69
C GLY A 146 1.29 0.81 18.92
N CYS A 147 1.56 -0.39 19.42
CA CYS A 147 2.57 -0.59 20.45
C CYS A 147 3.93 -0.83 19.78
N TYR A 148 4.91 0.03 20.02
CA TYR A 148 6.25 -0.18 19.45
C TYR A 148 7.11 -1.16 20.25
N TYR A 149 6.62 -1.73 21.34
CA TYR A 149 7.28 -2.86 22.02
C TYR A 149 6.92 -4.19 21.36
N CYS A 150 5.64 -4.58 21.38
CA CYS A 150 5.16 -5.85 20.84
C CYS A 150 4.74 -5.80 19.36
N LEU A 151 4.80 -4.62 18.74
CA LEU A 151 4.45 -4.34 17.34
C LEU A 151 2.96 -4.53 16.99
N ALA A 152 2.11 -4.77 17.98
CA ALA A 152 0.66 -4.90 17.77
C ALA A 152 0.04 -3.57 17.33
N ILE A 153 -0.88 -3.64 16.37
CA ILE A 153 -1.74 -2.52 15.93
C ILE A 153 -3.18 -2.87 16.30
N PHE A 154 -3.90 -1.92 16.87
CA PHE A 154 -5.24 -2.14 17.42
C PHE A 154 -6.06 -0.85 17.47
N GLU A 155 -7.37 -0.98 17.65
CA GLU A 155 -8.30 0.13 17.88
C GLU A 155 -8.07 0.80 19.24
N PRO A 156 -8.13 2.14 19.36
CA PRO A 156 -7.91 2.82 20.63
C PRO A 156 -8.88 2.41 21.74
N GLU A 157 -10.10 1.97 21.40
CA GLU A 157 -11.18 1.61 22.32
C GLU A 157 -10.83 0.40 23.20
N ILE A 158 -9.92 -0.47 22.75
CA ILE A 158 -9.51 -1.63 23.54
C ILE A 158 -8.50 -1.29 24.65
N ILE A 159 -8.02 -0.04 24.73
CA ILE A 159 -7.13 0.45 25.79
C ILE A 159 -7.94 0.71 27.06
N LYS A 160 -7.75 -0.14 28.07
CA LYS A 160 -8.47 -0.04 29.36
C LYS A 160 -7.64 0.62 30.46
N GLU A 161 -6.33 0.49 30.40
CA GLU A 161 -5.42 0.93 31.45
C GLU A 161 -4.67 2.20 31.05
N TRP A 162 -4.64 3.15 31.98
CA TRP A 162 -4.05 4.48 31.82
C TRP A 162 -3.26 4.84 33.06
N ILE A 163 -1.96 5.11 32.90
CA ILE A 163 -1.04 5.53 33.97
C ILE A 163 -0.74 7.03 33.87
N ASP A 164 0.16 7.54 34.71
CA ASP A 164 0.51 8.98 34.81
C ASP A 164 -0.70 9.86 35.13
N THR A 165 -1.20 9.72 36.34
CA THR A 165 -2.36 10.44 36.85
C THR A 165 -2.10 11.95 36.93
N ASN A 166 -2.98 12.74 36.35
CA ASN A 166 -2.94 14.20 36.47
C ASN A 166 -3.50 14.69 37.83
N THR A 167 -3.52 16.02 38.03
CA THR A 167 -4.06 16.64 39.26
C THR A 167 -5.52 16.32 39.56
N THR A 168 -6.29 15.87 38.56
CA THR A 168 -7.71 15.49 38.69
C THR A 168 -7.93 14.00 38.92
N GLY A 169 -6.87 13.20 39.11
CA GLY A 169 -7.03 11.76 39.31
C GLY A 169 -7.18 10.94 38.03
N ILE A 170 -6.97 11.54 36.85
CA ILE A 170 -7.17 10.89 35.54
C ILE A 170 -5.82 10.52 34.92
N GLY A 171 -5.59 9.22 34.66
CA GLY A 171 -4.40 8.72 33.95
C GLY A 171 -4.29 9.27 32.52
N GLN A 172 -3.09 9.62 32.08
CA GLN A 172 -2.83 10.30 30.80
C GLN A 172 -2.03 9.48 29.79
N THR A 173 -1.39 8.38 30.21
CA THR A 173 -0.52 7.55 29.35
C THR A 173 -1.16 6.18 29.14
N ALA A 174 -1.38 5.81 27.88
CA ALA A 174 -2.00 4.53 27.54
C ALA A 174 -1.05 3.34 27.79
N VAL A 175 -1.58 2.28 28.39
CA VAL A 175 -0.89 0.99 28.51
C VAL A 175 -1.36 0.05 27.41
N CYS A 176 -0.43 -0.64 26.75
CA CYS A 176 -0.75 -1.56 25.67
C CYS A 176 -1.61 -2.74 26.17
N PRO A 177 -2.82 -2.96 25.62
CA PRO A 177 -3.71 -4.04 26.05
C PRO A 177 -3.23 -5.44 25.63
N LYS A 178 -2.16 -5.53 24.83
CA LYS A 178 -1.60 -6.80 24.36
C LYS A 178 -0.38 -7.26 25.17
N CYS A 179 0.41 -6.33 25.73
CA CYS A 179 1.65 -6.68 26.42
C CYS A 179 1.90 -5.92 27.73
N GLY A 180 1.01 -5.01 28.13
CA GLY A 180 1.11 -4.29 29.40
C GLY A 180 2.19 -3.21 29.47
N ILE A 181 2.78 -2.81 28.33
CA ILE A 181 3.83 -1.77 28.30
C ILE A 181 3.26 -0.47 27.75
N ASP A 182 3.64 0.65 28.36
CA ASP A 182 3.30 2.05 28.05
C ASP A 182 4.00 2.60 26.80
N SER A 183 4.12 1.77 25.75
CA SER A 183 4.80 2.10 24.49
C SER A 183 3.82 2.24 23.34
N VAL A 184 2.73 2.97 23.57
CA VAL A 184 1.62 3.15 22.61
C VAL A 184 1.74 4.50 21.90
N ILE A 185 1.45 4.53 20.59
CA ILE A 185 1.32 5.76 19.79
C ILE A 185 0.03 5.69 18.97
N GLY A 186 -0.72 6.80 18.92
CA GLY A 186 -1.95 6.93 18.14
C GLY A 186 -1.74 7.49 16.74
N SER A 187 -2.67 7.23 15.82
CA SER A 187 -2.63 7.77 14.46
C SER A 187 -2.80 9.29 14.37
N LYS A 188 -3.29 9.96 15.43
CA LYS A 188 -3.31 11.44 15.51
C LYS A 188 -1.99 12.08 15.93
N SER A 189 -0.96 11.30 16.23
CA SER A 189 0.43 11.78 16.36
C SER A 189 0.99 12.39 15.07
N GLY A 190 0.34 12.14 13.93
CA GLY A 190 0.85 12.52 12.61
C GLY A 190 1.88 11.55 12.02
N TYR A 191 2.18 10.45 12.73
CA TYR A 191 3.14 9.43 12.28
C TYR A 191 2.45 8.15 11.77
N PRO A 192 3.08 7.41 10.85
CA PRO A 192 2.47 6.23 10.26
C PRO A 192 2.44 5.05 11.24
N ILE A 193 1.25 4.69 11.73
CA ILE A 193 1.08 3.49 12.58
C ILE A 193 1.05 2.24 11.71
N ILE A 194 2.24 1.74 11.36
CA ILE A 194 2.50 0.53 10.59
C ILE A 194 3.70 -0.23 11.17
N GLU A 195 3.75 -1.54 10.93
CA GLU A 195 4.77 -2.43 11.50
C GLU A 195 6.22 -1.97 11.27
N LYS A 196 6.54 -1.49 10.06
CA LYS A 196 7.89 -1.01 9.70
C LYS A 196 8.34 0.19 10.53
N PHE A 197 7.41 1.11 10.81
CA PHE A 197 7.64 2.26 11.68
C PHE A 197 7.77 1.84 13.15
N LEU A 198 6.86 0.99 13.64
CA LEU A 198 6.90 0.48 15.02
C LEU A 198 8.22 -0.27 15.29
N LYS A 199 8.71 -1.06 14.34
CA LYS A 199 10.03 -1.73 14.42
C LYS A 199 11.18 -0.73 14.55
N LYS A 200 11.11 0.44 13.94
CA LYS A 200 12.15 1.48 14.07
C LYS A 200 12.13 2.10 15.47
N MET A 201 10.94 2.42 15.99
CA MET A 201 10.77 2.83 17.40
C MET A 201 11.31 1.75 18.36
N TYR A 202 10.95 0.48 18.17
CA TYR A 202 11.49 -0.64 18.96
C TYR A 202 13.03 -0.66 18.96
N ASN A 203 13.63 -0.59 17.77
CA ASN A 203 15.08 -0.65 17.62
C ASN A 203 15.79 0.52 18.31
N GLN A 204 15.16 1.69 18.37
CA GLN A 204 15.73 2.87 19.01
C GLN A 204 15.63 2.80 20.53
N TRP A 205 14.49 2.38 21.08
CA TRP A 205 14.18 2.50 22.50
C TRP A 205 14.39 1.21 23.31
N PHE A 206 14.28 0.04 22.68
CA PHE A 206 14.35 -1.25 23.39
C PHE A 206 15.52 -2.15 22.99
N LYS A 207 15.97 -2.11 21.72
CA LYS A 207 17.01 -3.03 21.24
C LYS A 207 18.40 -2.83 21.89
N LYS A 208 18.70 -1.64 22.40
CA LYS A 208 19.99 -1.37 23.09
C LYS A 208 20.07 -1.99 24.49
N CYS A 209 18.94 -2.32 25.13
CA CYS A 209 18.95 -2.92 26.47
C CYS A 209 19.36 -4.41 26.46
N ILE A 210 18.98 -5.15 25.41
CA ILE A 210 19.32 -6.59 25.29
C ILE A 210 20.84 -6.82 25.17
N SER A 211 21.57 -5.91 24.53
CA SER A 211 23.04 -6.01 24.45
C SER A 211 23.73 -5.74 25.78
N ALA A 212 23.21 -4.83 26.59
CA ALA A 212 23.77 -4.50 27.90
C ALA A 212 23.51 -5.61 28.93
N GLU A 213 22.32 -6.20 28.93
CA GLU A 213 21.98 -7.35 29.78
C GLU A 213 22.79 -8.59 29.43
N LYS A 214 22.96 -8.91 28.14
CA LYS A 214 23.83 -10.03 27.71
C LYS A 214 25.30 -9.82 28.04
N LEU A 215 25.79 -8.58 28.02
CA LEU A 215 27.14 -8.23 28.46
C LEU A 215 27.27 -8.34 29.99
N LYS A 216 26.26 -7.92 30.74
CA LYS A 216 26.22 -8.01 32.20
C LYS A 216 26.14 -9.46 32.68
N GLU A 217 25.35 -10.31 32.03
CA GLU A 217 25.32 -11.76 32.28
C GLU A 217 26.66 -12.44 31.97
N LYS A 218 27.32 -12.07 30.86
CA LYS A 218 28.67 -12.56 30.53
C LYS A 218 29.70 -12.12 31.56
N TYR A 219 29.63 -10.88 32.03
CA TYR A 219 30.53 -10.33 33.06
C TYR A 219 30.32 -11.04 34.41
N LEU A 220 29.08 -11.17 34.86
CA LEU A 220 28.74 -11.86 36.11
C LEU A 220 29.15 -13.34 36.07
N LYS A 221 28.91 -14.06 34.96
CA LYS A 221 29.38 -15.45 34.78
C LYS A 221 30.90 -15.59 34.78
N LYS A 222 31.63 -14.54 34.38
CA LYS A 222 33.11 -14.51 34.38
C LYS A 222 33.67 -14.25 35.79
N HIS A 223 32.91 -13.59 36.65
CA HIS A 223 33.33 -13.18 37.99
C HIS A 223 32.59 -13.88 39.15
N SER A 224 31.68 -14.81 38.87
CA SER A 224 31.03 -15.68 39.85
C SER A 224 31.77 -17.02 40.08
N LYS A 225 33.01 -17.13 39.61
CA LYS A 225 33.94 -18.24 39.87
C LYS A 225 35.22 -17.68 40.50
N SER A 226 35.08 -17.11 41.70
CA SER A 226 36.15 -16.83 42.65
C SER A 226 35.67 -17.25 44.02
#